data_AF-A0A6A4YVT0-F1
#
_entry.id   AF-A0A6A4YVT0-F1
#
_cell.length_a   1.000
_cell.length_b   1.000
_cell.length_c   1.000
_cell.angle_alpha   90.00
_cell.angle_beta   90.00
_cell.angle_gamma   90.00
#
_symmetry.space_group_name_H-M   'P 1'
#
loop_
_entity.id
_entity.type
_entity.pdbx_description
1 polymer ?
#
loop_
_entity_poly.entity_id
_entity_poly.type
_entity_poly.pdbx_seq_one_letter_code
_entity_poly.pdbx_strand_id
1 'polypeptide(L)'
;SYLVHGAALWAAHIPIVPLAPVYTDLYTATASALCRTTNAVQEAPAICLLCGDVVCGGAECCKRNHRGACAQHVTTCGCGQGAFFLMRQCQMLLVSTGGRSCFFASPFVDEFGEEDHNVRRGRPLFLRPNRYMALLQLVFSHAIASEVSKSRRTSEQYIRAYFY
;
A
#
# COMPACT_ATOMS: atom_id res chain seq x y z
N SER A 1 -5.29 3.45 -19.38
CA SER A 1 -6.38 2.64 -18.79
C SER A 1 -5.75 1.44 -18.11
N TYR A 2 -5.67 1.44 -16.77
CA TYR A 2 -4.85 0.53 -15.97
C TYR A 2 -5.57 -0.78 -15.56
N LEU A 3 -6.67 -1.12 -16.23
CA LEU A 3 -7.53 -2.23 -15.87
C LEU A 3 -7.53 -3.27 -16.98
N VAL A 4 -7.08 -4.48 -16.65
CA VAL A 4 -7.31 -5.68 -17.47
C VAL A 4 -8.82 -5.88 -17.53
N HIS A 5 -9.40 -5.84 -18.73
CA HIS A 5 -10.83 -6.09 -18.96
C HIS A 5 -11.12 -7.59 -18.84
N GLY A 6 -11.12 -8.10 -17.62
CA GLY A 6 -11.63 -9.43 -17.27
C GLY A 6 -12.90 -9.26 -16.45
N ALA A 7 -14.01 -9.87 -16.89
CA ALA A 7 -15.29 -9.81 -16.20
C ALA A 7 -15.14 -10.23 -14.73
N ALA A 8 -15.28 -9.26 -13.81
CA ALA A 8 -15.23 -9.51 -12.39
C ALA A 8 -16.44 -10.36 -11.98
N LEU A 9 -16.21 -11.56 -11.49
CA LEU A 9 -17.26 -12.39 -10.88
C LEU A 9 -17.69 -11.73 -9.57
N TRP A 10 -18.97 -11.35 -9.50
CA TRP A 10 -19.54 -10.60 -8.38
C TRP A 10 -19.88 -11.52 -7.21
N ALA A 11 -18.92 -11.74 -6.32
CA ALA A 11 -19.17 -12.21 -4.97
C ALA A 11 -18.46 -11.26 -3.99
N ALA A 12 -19.25 -10.41 -3.32
CA ALA A 12 -18.87 -9.24 -2.52
C ALA A 12 -18.47 -7.98 -3.33
N HIS A 13 -19.17 -6.88 -3.10
CA HIS A 13 -19.06 -5.57 -3.78
C HIS A 13 -17.74 -4.80 -3.54
N ILE A 14 -16.62 -5.48 -3.27
CA ILE A 14 -15.33 -4.81 -3.04
C ILE A 14 -14.38 -5.18 -4.18
N PRO A 15 -14.02 -4.22 -5.07
CA PRO A 15 -13.09 -4.50 -6.15
C PRO A 15 -11.71 -4.85 -5.56
N ILE A 16 -11.18 -6.01 -5.95
CA ILE A 16 -9.80 -6.38 -5.68
C ILE A 16 -8.91 -5.61 -6.66
N VAL A 17 -7.92 -4.88 -6.16
CA VAL A 17 -6.97 -4.12 -7.00
C VAL A 17 -5.95 -5.09 -7.60
N PRO A 18 -6.03 -5.45 -8.89
CA PRO A 18 -5.05 -6.35 -9.48
C PRO A 18 -3.67 -5.70 -9.48
N LEU A 19 -2.67 -6.40 -8.96
CA LEU A 19 -1.27 -6.00 -9.04
C LEU A 19 -0.57 -6.77 -10.15
N ALA A 20 0.40 -6.14 -10.81
CA ALA A 20 1.21 -6.82 -11.82
C ALA A 20 1.97 -8.01 -11.20
N PRO A 21 2.18 -9.10 -11.94
CA PRO A 21 2.86 -10.29 -11.42
C PRO A 21 4.34 -10.05 -11.12
N VAL A 22 4.97 -9.10 -11.83
CA VAL A 22 6.37 -8.70 -11.64
C VAL A 22 6.43 -7.29 -11.07
N TYR A 23 7.24 -7.09 -10.03
CA TYR A 23 7.37 -5.80 -9.35
C TYR A 23 7.82 -4.68 -10.30
N THR A 24 8.74 -4.96 -11.24
CA THR A 24 9.26 -3.97 -12.20
C THR A 24 8.19 -3.43 -13.12
N ASP A 25 7.20 -4.24 -13.47
CA ASP A 25 6.08 -3.82 -14.31
C ASP A 25 5.18 -2.87 -13.53
N LEU A 26 4.91 -3.18 -12.25
CA LEU A 26 4.17 -2.30 -11.35
C LEU A 26 4.93 -0.98 -11.09
N TYR A 27 6.25 -1.04 -10.93
CA TYR A 27 7.13 0.11 -10.79
C TYR A 27 7.08 1.01 -12.02
N THR A 28 7.25 0.43 -13.21
CA THR A 28 7.16 1.16 -14.47
C THR A 28 5.77 1.78 -14.67
N ALA A 29 4.70 1.04 -14.35
CA ALA A 29 3.33 1.53 -14.47
C ALA A 29 3.01 2.70 -13.52
N THR A 30 3.71 2.82 -12.38
CA THR A 30 3.52 3.89 -11.40
C THR A 30 4.58 5.00 -11.47
N ALA A 31 5.63 4.84 -12.27
CA ALA A 31 6.73 5.79 -12.39
C ALA A 31 6.29 7.19 -12.87
N SER A 32 5.21 7.27 -13.65
CA SER A 32 4.64 8.52 -14.15
C SER A 32 3.44 9.01 -13.34
N ALA A 33 3.17 8.43 -12.17
CA ALA A 33 2.07 8.88 -11.31
C ALA A 33 2.30 10.32 -10.88
N LEU A 34 1.29 11.18 -11.09
CA LEU A 34 1.36 12.59 -10.76
C LEU A 34 0.78 12.86 -9.37
N CYS A 35 1.43 13.74 -8.64
CA CYS A 35 0.93 14.28 -7.38
C CYS A 35 -0.30 15.15 -7.67
N ARG A 36 -1.44 14.83 -7.05
CA ARG A 36 -2.69 15.59 -7.24
C ARG A 36 -2.60 17.05 -6.75
N THR A 37 -1.64 17.36 -5.87
CA THR A 37 -1.46 18.71 -5.30
C THR A 37 -0.50 19.55 -6.13
N THR A 38 0.64 18.98 -6.54
CA THR A 38 1.72 19.74 -7.21
C THR A 38 1.80 19.51 -8.71
N ASN A 39 1.08 18.51 -9.23
CA ASN A 39 1.17 18.03 -10.62
C ASN A 39 2.57 17.54 -11.05
N ALA A 40 3.50 17.41 -10.11
CA ALA A 40 4.81 16.81 -10.33
C ALA A 40 4.75 15.28 -10.20
N VAL A 41 5.75 14.57 -10.73
CA VAL A 41 5.89 13.12 -10.55
C VAL A 41 6.05 12.80 -9.06
N GLN A 42 5.35 11.76 -8.59
CA GLN A 42 5.44 11.31 -7.20
C GLN A 42 6.78 10.61 -6.94
N GLU A 43 7.58 11.13 -6.01
CA GLU A 43 8.88 10.53 -5.65
C GLU A 43 8.77 9.21 -4.88
N ALA A 44 7.66 9.02 -4.17
CA ALA A 44 7.35 7.85 -3.37
C ALA A 44 5.87 7.51 -3.53
N PRO A 45 5.46 6.90 -4.66
CA PRO A 45 4.06 6.53 -4.88
C PRO A 45 3.64 5.38 -3.96
N ALA A 46 2.40 5.45 -3.47
CA ALA A 46 1.77 4.45 -2.63
C ALA A 46 0.42 4.05 -3.23
N ILE A 47 0.21 2.77 -3.50
CA ILE A 47 -1.01 2.25 -4.12
C ILE A 47 -1.97 1.79 -3.03
N CYS A 48 -3.17 2.35 -2.96
CA CYS A 48 -4.23 1.87 -2.07
C CYS A 48 -4.82 0.57 -2.60
N LEU A 49 -4.73 -0.53 -1.84
CA LEU A 49 -5.25 -1.84 -2.26
C LEU A 49 -6.77 -1.96 -2.18
N LEU A 50 -7.47 -0.96 -1.63
CA LEU A 50 -8.93 -0.96 -1.52
C LEU A 50 -9.60 -0.30 -2.72
N CYS A 51 -8.96 0.68 -3.37
CA CYS A 51 -9.55 1.42 -4.49
C CYS A 51 -8.63 1.56 -5.72
N GLY A 52 -7.34 1.26 -5.60
CA GLY A 52 -6.35 1.35 -6.68
C GLY A 52 -5.75 2.74 -6.88
N ASP A 53 -6.17 3.75 -6.11
CA ASP A 53 -5.58 5.09 -6.19
C ASP A 53 -4.10 5.10 -5.81
N VAL A 54 -3.33 5.94 -6.50
CA VAL A 54 -1.92 6.19 -6.20
C VAL A 54 -1.77 7.56 -5.52
N VAL A 55 -1.23 7.55 -4.31
CA VAL A 55 -1.03 8.75 -3.47
C VAL A 55 0.45 8.90 -3.07
N CYS A 56 0.86 10.10 -2.64
CA CYS A 56 2.23 10.33 -2.16
C CYS A 56 2.45 9.64 -0.80
N GLY A 57 3.28 8.59 -0.76
CA GLY A 57 3.63 7.83 0.43
C GLY A 57 4.71 8.50 1.29
N GLY A 58 4.30 9.46 2.13
CA GLY A 58 5.19 10.09 3.13
C GLY A 58 5.94 11.33 2.65
N ALA A 59 5.55 11.91 1.50
CA ALA A 59 6.08 13.20 1.04
C ALA A 59 5.35 14.40 1.65
N GLU A 60 6.06 15.49 1.91
CA GLU A 60 5.48 16.73 2.49
C GLU A 60 4.51 17.44 1.54
N CYS A 61 4.65 17.26 0.22
CA CYS A 61 3.87 17.98 -0.80
C CYS A 61 2.35 17.77 -0.68
N CYS A 62 1.92 16.65 -0.12
CA CYS A 62 0.51 16.33 0.10
C CYS A 62 0.10 16.40 1.57
N LYS A 63 0.98 16.85 2.48
CA LYS A 63 0.64 16.94 3.90
C LYS A 63 -0.31 18.09 4.17
N ARG A 64 -1.49 17.80 4.74
CA ARG A 64 -2.51 18.80 5.12
C ARG A 64 -2.89 18.60 6.58
N ASN A 65 -2.93 19.68 7.36
CA ASN A 65 -3.21 19.63 8.81
C ASN A 65 -2.34 18.58 9.53
N HIS A 66 -1.05 18.52 9.19
CA HIS A 66 -0.09 17.55 9.69
C HIS A 66 -0.39 16.07 9.39
N ARG A 67 -1.27 15.79 8.42
CA ARG A 67 -1.58 14.43 7.96
C ARG A 67 -1.00 14.16 6.60
N GLY A 68 -0.25 13.08 6.43
CA GLY A 68 0.23 12.61 5.13
C GLY A 68 -0.91 12.16 4.21
N ALA A 69 -0.59 11.83 2.96
CA ALA A 69 -1.58 11.53 1.94
C ALA A 69 -2.32 10.21 2.21
N CYS A 70 -1.64 9.17 2.71
CA CYS A 70 -2.28 7.90 3.06
C CYS A 70 -3.24 8.06 4.25
N ALA A 71 -2.84 8.80 5.30
CA ALA A 71 -3.69 9.08 6.45
C ALA A 71 -4.88 9.98 6.11
N GLN A 72 -4.75 10.87 5.12
CA GLN A 72 -5.89 11.60 4.55
C GLN A 72 -6.77 10.68 3.71
N HIS A 73 -6.18 9.83 2.87
CA HIS A 73 -6.92 8.95 1.96
C HIS A 73 -7.89 8.03 2.71
N VAL A 74 -7.48 7.49 3.87
CA VAL A 74 -8.37 6.62 4.67
C VAL A 74 -9.58 7.35 5.27
N THR A 75 -9.65 8.67 5.24
CA THR A 75 -10.86 9.38 5.71
C THR A 75 -11.99 9.36 4.68
N THR A 76 -11.67 9.09 3.41
CA THR A 76 -12.64 8.99 2.32
C THR A 76 -12.67 7.59 1.67
N CYS A 77 -11.71 6.73 2.00
CA CYS A 77 -11.60 5.35 1.53
C CYS A 77 -11.45 4.38 2.72
N GLY A 78 -11.99 3.17 2.62
CA GLY A 78 -11.73 2.10 3.59
C GLY A 78 -12.23 2.34 5.03
N CYS A 79 -13.22 3.22 5.22
CA CYS A 79 -13.88 3.48 6.51
C CYS A 79 -12.90 3.81 7.65
N GLY A 80 -11.89 4.64 7.38
CA GLY A 80 -10.89 5.03 8.39
C GLY A 80 -9.71 4.07 8.52
N GLN A 81 -9.61 3.06 7.66
CA GLN A 81 -8.51 2.09 7.60
C GLN A 81 -8.05 1.91 6.14
N GLY A 82 -6.81 1.48 5.93
CA GLY A 82 -6.30 1.25 4.59
C GLY A 82 -5.02 0.43 4.56
N ALA A 83 -4.81 -0.24 3.41
CA ALA A 83 -3.60 -0.96 3.10
C ALA A 83 -2.97 -0.36 1.84
N PHE A 84 -1.73 0.10 1.95
CA PHE A 84 -1.01 0.79 0.89
C PHE A 84 0.26 0.04 0.54
N PHE A 85 0.46 -0.28 -0.72
CA PHE A 85 1.75 -0.78 -1.19
C PHE A 85 2.67 0.40 -1.47
N LEU A 86 3.73 0.56 -0.68
CA LEU A 86 4.73 1.60 -0.85
C LEU A 86 5.71 1.16 -1.93
N MET A 87 5.60 1.75 -3.12
CA MET A 87 6.37 1.29 -4.29
C MET A 87 7.86 1.30 -4.01
N ARG A 88 8.41 2.46 -3.61
CA ARG A 88 9.86 2.63 -3.42
C ARG A 88 10.45 1.73 -2.33
N GLN A 89 9.68 1.47 -1.27
CA GLN A 89 10.10 0.64 -0.15
C GLN A 89 9.87 -0.86 -0.41
N CYS A 90 9.07 -1.22 -1.42
CA CYS A 90 8.58 -2.57 -1.65
C CYS A 90 8.01 -3.20 -0.37
N GLN A 91 7.13 -2.46 0.32
CA GLN A 91 6.60 -2.83 1.62
C GLN A 91 5.14 -2.40 1.75
N MET A 92 4.36 -3.14 2.53
CA MET A 92 3.00 -2.73 2.86
C MET A 92 3.00 -1.76 4.04
N LEU A 93 2.13 -0.76 3.94
CA LEU A 93 1.77 0.14 5.01
C LEU A 93 0.30 -0.09 5.36
N LEU A 94 0.05 -0.44 6.61
CA LEU A 94 -1.29 -0.50 7.18
C LEU A 94 -1.56 0.80 7.93
N VAL A 95 -2.68 1.44 7.62
CA VAL A 95 -3.14 2.66 8.26
C VAL A 95 -4.46 2.38 8.96
N SER A 96 -4.55 2.77 10.22
CA SER A 96 -5.72 2.65 11.07
C SER A 96 -6.19 4.03 11.54
N THR A 97 -7.36 4.06 12.18
CA THR A 97 -8.00 5.26 12.70
C THR A 97 -7.07 6.06 13.61
N GLY A 98 -7.17 7.38 13.52
CA GLY A 98 -6.31 8.30 14.28
C GLY A 98 -4.88 8.39 13.73
N GLY A 99 -4.66 8.02 12.46
CA GLY A 99 -3.37 8.15 11.78
C GLY A 99 -2.29 7.19 12.27
N ARG A 100 -2.68 6.17 13.05
CA ARG A 100 -1.76 5.13 13.50
C ARG A 100 -1.47 4.21 12.32
N SER A 101 -0.21 3.86 12.16
CA SER A 101 0.19 2.93 11.11
C SER A 101 1.27 1.98 11.59
N CYS A 102 1.45 0.90 10.83
CA CYS A 102 2.57 -0.01 10.92
C CYS A 102 2.95 -0.48 9.52
N PHE A 103 4.18 -0.96 9.38
CA PHE A 103 4.56 -1.73 8.21
C PHE A 103 4.02 -3.16 8.31
N PHE A 104 3.83 -3.78 7.16
CA PHE A 104 3.42 -5.16 7.01
C PHE A 104 4.17 -5.82 5.86
N ALA A 105 4.12 -7.14 5.81
CA ALA A 105 4.82 -7.95 4.85
C ALA A 105 4.43 -7.58 3.39
N SER A 106 5.42 -7.44 2.53
CA SER A 106 5.24 -7.17 1.09
C SER A 106 4.57 -8.36 0.39
N PRO A 107 3.66 -8.16 -0.57
CA PRO A 107 3.18 -9.26 -1.41
C PRO A 107 4.20 -9.65 -2.49
N PHE A 108 5.25 -8.84 -2.71
CA PHE A 108 6.33 -9.10 -3.64
C PHE A 108 7.57 -9.64 -2.92
N VAL A 109 8.07 -10.78 -3.37
CA VAL A 109 9.27 -11.43 -2.82
C VAL A 109 10.08 -12.07 -3.93
N ASP A 110 11.33 -12.39 -3.65
CA ASP A 110 12.20 -13.05 -4.61
C ASP A 110 11.81 -14.53 -4.84
N GLU A 111 12.61 -15.24 -5.65
CA GLU A 111 12.41 -16.65 -5.96
C GLU A 111 12.44 -17.56 -4.71
N PHE A 112 13.15 -17.15 -3.66
CA PHE A 112 13.27 -17.87 -2.39
C PHE A 112 12.20 -17.49 -1.37
N GLY A 113 11.35 -16.51 -1.69
CA GLY A 113 10.29 -16.04 -0.80
C GLY A 113 10.73 -14.93 0.16
N GLU A 114 11.91 -14.34 -0.05
CA GLU A 114 12.50 -13.31 0.80
C GLU A 114 12.08 -11.90 0.35
N GLU A 115 11.84 -11.01 1.30
CA GLU A 115 11.52 -9.59 1.04
C GLU A 115 12.78 -8.78 0.70
N ASP A 116 12.69 -7.85 -0.25
CA ASP A 116 13.79 -6.94 -0.56
C ASP A 116 13.37 -5.48 -0.30
N HIS A 117 13.50 -5.06 0.96
CA HIS A 117 13.11 -3.71 1.40
C HIS A 117 13.95 -2.65 0.69
N ASN A 118 13.28 -1.67 0.10
CA ASN A 118 13.86 -0.66 -0.78
C ASN A 118 14.61 -1.24 -2.00
N VAL A 119 14.35 -2.50 -2.34
CA VAL A 119 14.93 -3.21 -3.49
C VAL A 119 16.47 -3.14 -3.48
N ARG A 120 17.08 -3.30 -2.30
CA ARG A 120 18.53 -3.11 -2.10
C ARG A 120 19.35 -4.26 -2.66
N ARG A 121 18.81 -5.47 -2.67
CA ARG A 121 19.50 -6.66 -3.20
C ARG A 121 19.38 -6.73 -4.73
N GLY A 122 18.40 -6.05 -5.31
CA GLY A 122 18.19 -5.98 -6.76
C GLY A 122 17.73 -7.30 -7.37
N ARG A 123 17.22 -8.22 -6.55
CA ARG A 123 16.67 -9.49 -7.04
C ARG A 123 15.32 -9.26 -7.71
N PRO A 124 14.97 -10.00 -8.78
CA PRO A 124 13.63 -9.98 -9.33
C PRO A 124 12.60 -10.34 -8.25
N LEU A 125 11.56 -9.51 -8.12
CA LEU A 125 10.48 -9.71 -7.15
C LEU A 125 9.17 -10.02 -7.86
N PHE A 126 8.46 -11.01 -7.36
CA PHE A 126 7.23 -11.51 -7.94
C PHE A 126 6.10 -11.44 -6.94
N LEU A 127 4.91 -11.10 -7.42
CA LEU A 127 3.69 -11.14 -6.63
C LEU A 127 3.42 -12.58 -6.21
N ARG A 128 3.36 -12.84 -4.91
CA ARG A 128 2.98 -14.16 -4.38
C ARG A 128 1.50 -14.19 -4.03
N PRO A 129 0.69 -15.04 -4.69
CA PRO A 129 -0.75 -15.13 -4.44
C PRO A 129 -1.10 -15.33 -2.97
N ASN A 130 -0.39 -16.20 -2.25
CA ASN A 130 -0.67 -16.47 -0.83
C ASN A 130 -0.48 -15.23 0.06
N ARG A 131 0.57 -14.44 -0.21
CA ARG A 131 0.87 -13.21 0.55
C ARG A 131 -0.16 -12.12 0.24
N TYR A 132 -0.53 -12.00 -1.03
CA TYR A 132 -1.58 -11.07 -1.44
C TYR A 132 -2.96 -11.46 -0.89
N MET A 133 -3.29 -12.75 -0.87
CA MET A 133 -4.55 -13.23 -0.30
C MET A 133 -4.62 -13.00 1.21
N ALA A 134 -3.52 -13.19 1.95
CA ALA A 134 -3.46 -12.88 3.37
C ALA A 134 -3.69 -11.38 3.66
N LEU A 135 -3.16 -10.49 2.80
CA LEU A 135 -3.45 -9.05 2.87
C LEU A 135 -4.93 -8.76 2.63
N LEU A 136 -5.53 -9.36 1.60
CA LEU A 136 -6.95 -9.19 1.32
C LEU A 136 -7.82 -9.72 2.46
N GLN A 137 -7.47 -10.86 3.04
CA GLN A 137 -8.16 -11.40 4.23
C GLN A 137 -8.08 -10.42 5.41
N LEU A 138 -6.91 -9.80 5.67
CA LEU A 138 -6.76 -8.80 6.71
C LEU A 138 -7.66 -7.57 6.47
N VAL A 139 -7.76 -7.12 5.21
CA VAL A 139 -8.62 -5.99 4.81
C VAL A 139 -10.10 -6.36 4.97
N PHE A 140 -10.53 -7.50 4.41
CA PHE A 140 -11.94 -7.92 4.40
C PHE A 140 -12.47 -8.37 5.76
N SER A 141 -11.60 -8.85 6.65
CA SER A 141 -11.96 -9.17 8.04
C SER A 141 -11.96 -7.94 8.96
N HIS A 142 -11.75 -6.72 8.43
CA HIS A 142 -11.63 -5.49 9.21
C HIS A 142 -10.56 -5.56 10.32
N ALA A 143 -9.51 -6.35 10.08
CA ALA A 143 -8.49 -6.65 11.08
C ALA A 143 -7.29 -5.67 11.06
N ILE A 144 -7.24 -4.72 10.13
CA ILE A 144 -6.14 -3.74 9.99
C ILE A 144 -5.89 -2.99 11.30
N ALA A 145 -6.93 -2.48 11.97
CA ALA A 145 -6.76 -1.77 13.23
C ALA A 145 -6.12 -2.64 14.34
N SER A 146 -6.55 -3.90 14.44
CA SER A 146 -5.99 -4.85 15.40
C SER A 146 -4.52 -5.14 15.11
N GLU A 147 -4.19 -5.35 13.83
CA GLU A 147 -2.81 -5.63 13.41
C GLU A 147 -1.90 -4.41 13.62
N VAL A 148 -2.36 -3.20 13.30
CA VAL A 148 -1.61 -1.96 13.60
C VAL A 148 -1.37 -1.82 15.10
N SER A 149 -2.39 -2.06 15.93
CA SER A 149 -2.25 -2.00 17.39
C SER A 149 -1.29 -3.06 17.92
N LYS A 150 -1.31 -4.28 17.39
CA LYS A 150 -0.40 -5.37 17.75
C LYS A 150 1.03 -5.03 17.34
N SER A 151 1.25 -4.71 16.08
CA SER A 151 2.57 -4.40 15.52
C SER A 151 3.23 -3.23 16.24
N ARG A 152 2.50 -2.17 16.60
CA ARG A 152 3.06 -1.04 17.36
C ARG A 152 3.49 -1.38 18.79
N ARG A 153 3.01 -2.49 19.38
CA ARG A 153 3.44 -2.97 20.70
C ARG A 153 4.69 -3.84 20.61
N THR A 154 4.87 -4.54 19.49
CA THR A 154 5.89 -5.59 19.36
C THR A 154 7.04 -5.19 18.43
N SER A 155 6.84 -4.22 17.54
CA SER A 155 7.83 -3.79 16.56
C SER A 155 8.69 -2.65 17.10
N GLU A 156 9.98 -2.72 16.81
CA GLU A 156 10.94 -1.64 17.08
C GLU A 156 10.81 -0.48 16.07
N GLN A 157 10.13 -0.71 14.93
CA GLN A 157 9.93 0.32 13.91
C GLN A 157 8.80 1.26 14.32
N TYR A 158 9.18 2.48 14.73
CA TYR A 158 8.24 3.52 15.11
C TYR A 158 7.86 4.41 13.91
N ILE A 159 6.58 4.38 13.54
CA ILE A 159 5.99 5.36 12.61
C ILE A 159 5.23 6.41 13.40
N ARG A 160 5.59 7.69 13.22
CA ARG A 160 4.87 8.83 13.80
C ARG A 160 3.43 8.84 13.29
N ALA A 161 2.48 9.13 14.17
CA ALA A 161 1.08 9.24 13.79
C ALA A 161 0.90 10.27 12.65
N TYR A 162 0.07 9.92 11.68
CA TYR A 162 -0.24 10.70 10.48
C TYR A 162 0.95 11.04 9.57
N PHE A 163 2.08 10.33 9.69
CA PHE A 163 3.25 10.59 8.84
C PHE A 163 2.95 10.33 7.36
N TYR A 164 2.38 9.16 7.06
CA TYR A 164 2.07 8.72 5.70
C TYR A 164 0.75 9.29 5.18
#